data_AF-U5TZY4-F1
#
_entry.id   AF-U5TZY4-F1
#
_cell.length_a   1.000
_cell.length_b   1.000
_cell.length_c   1.000
_cell.angle_alpha   90.00
_cell.angle_beta   90.00
_cell.angle_gamma   90.00
#
_symmetry.space_group_name_H-M   'P 1'
#
loop_
_entity.id
_entity.type
_entity.pdbx_description
1 polymer ?
#
loop_
_entity_poly.entity_id
_entity_poly.type
_entity_poly.pdbx_seq_one_letter_code
_entity_poly.pdbx_strand_id
1 'polypeptide(L)' 'ALNVTQTMFAMLKTGKMERFMNDLEILGLLVACLCHDLDHRGTNNAFQTKTESPLAILYTTSTMEHHHF' A
#
# COMPACT_ATOMS: atom_id res chain seq x y z
N ALA A 1 4.80 -0.67 5.92
CA ALA A 1 5.73 -1.18 4.88
C ALA A 1 6.41 -2.52 5.23
N LEU A 2 7.48 -2.55 6.06
CA LEU A 2 8.33 -3.76 6.22
C LEU A 2 7.56 -5.00 6.72
N ASN A 3 6.79 -4.87 7.81
CA ASN A 3 6.03 -6.00 8.37
C ASN A 3 4.99 -6.55 7.38
N VAL A 4 4.35 -5.67 6.61
CA VAL A 4 3.38 -6.06 5.57
C VAL A 4 4.08 -6.84 4.46
N THR A 5 5.25 -6.36 4.01
CA THR A 5 6.08 -7.05 3.02
C THR A 5 6.56 -8.42 3.53
N GLN A 6 7.02 -8.49 4.79
CA GLN A 6 7.47 -9.73 5.40
C GLN A 6 6.32 -10.73 5.58
N THR A 7 5.14 -10.25 5.98
CA THR A 7 3.94 -11.09 6.09
C THR A 7 3.55 -11.65 4.72
N MET A 8 3.57 -10.81 3.68
CA MET A 8 3.30 -11.26 2.31
C MET A 8 4.31 -12.30 1.84
N PHE A 9 5.61 -12.09 2.13
CA PHE A 9 6.64 -13.07 1.85
C PHE A 9 6.39 -14.41 2.58
N ALA A 10 6.00 -14.37 3.86
CA ALA A 10 5.65 -15.58 4.62
C ALA A 10 4.42 -16.29 4.03
N MET A 11 3.41 -15.56 3.56
CA MET A 11 2.24 -16.13 2.88
C MET A 11 2.64 -16.81 1.55
N LEU A 12 3.50 -16.17 0.76
CA LEU A 12 4.00 -16.74 -0.50
C LEU A 12 4.78 -18.03 -0.26
N LYS A 13 5.74 -18.01 0.68
CA LYS A 13 6.67 -19.13 0.93
C LYS A 13 6.08 -20.22 1.82
N THR A 14 5.65 -19.86 3.03
CA THR A 14 5.11 -20.83 4.00
C THR A 14 3.69 -21.25 3.63
N GLY A 15 2.86 -20.31 3.17
CA GLY A 15 1.51 -20.58 2.70
C GLY A 15 1.44 -21.21 1.30
N LYS A 16 2.57 -21.34 0.60
CA LYS A 16 2.67 -21.86 -0.77
C LYS A 16 1.73 -21.15 -1.75
N MET A 17 1.51 -19.85 -1.54
CA MET A 17 0.63 -19.04 -2.40
C MET A 17 1.32 -18.64 -3.72
N GLU A 18 2.64 -18.70 -3.77
CA GLU A 18 3.43 -18.43 -4.98
C GLU A 18 3.03 -19.31 -6.19
N ARG A 19 2.45 -20.49 -5.97
CA ARG A 19 1.94 -21.35 -7.06
C ARG A 19 0.75 -20.78 -7.83
N PHE A 20 0.11 -19.73 -7.31
CA PHE A 20 -1.08 -19.11 -7.92
C PHE A 20 -0.75 -17.84 -8.71
N MET A 21 0.52 -17.43 -8.74
CA MET A 21 0.97 -16.18 -9.36
C MET A 21 2.21 -16.44 -10.20
N ASN A 22 2.45 -15.62 -11.21
CA ASN A 22 3.72 -15.61 -11.94
C ASN A 22 4.77 -14.71 -11.24
N ASP A 23 6.03 -14.80 -11.67
CA ASP A 23 7.13 -14.07 -11.05
C ASP A 23 6.95 -12.55 -11.07
N LEU A 24 6.33 -12.01 -12.13
CA LEU A 24 6.08 -10.57 -12.25
C LEU A 24 4.98 -10.12 -11.28
N GLU A 25 3.92 -10.91 -11.11
CA GLU A 25 2.87 -10.65 -10.12
C GLU A 25 3.42 -10.72 -8.70
N ILE A 26 4.28 -11.69 -8.40
CA ILE A 26 4.95 -11.81 -7.10
C ILE A 26 5.83 -10.59 -6.84
N LEU A 27 6.64 -10.18 -7.82
CA LEU A 27 7.48 -8.98 -7.69
C LEU A 27 6.61 -7.73 -7.48
N GLY A 28 5.59 -7.55 -8.31
CA GLY A 28 4.66 -6.42 -8.22
C GLY A 28 3.96 -6.35 -6.86
N LEU A 29 3.55 -7.50 -6.33
CA LEU A 29 2.92 -7.60 -5.01
C LEU A 29 3.89 -7.23 -3.88
N LEU A 30 5.13 -7.70 -3.91
CA LEU A 30 6.14 -7.35 -2.91
C LEU A 30 6.52 -5.87 -2.96
N VAL A 31 6.68 -5.30 -4.16
CA VAL A 31 6.92 -3.86 -4.34
C VAL A 31 5.73 -3.05 -3.83
N ALA A 32 4.49 -3.44 -4.17
CA ALA A 32 3.30 -2.79 -3.65
C ALA A 32 3.23 -2.83 -2.11
N CYS A 33 3.49 -3.99 -1.48
CA CYS A 33 3.53 -4.09 -0.01
C CYS A 33 4.60 -3.20 0.63
N LEU A 34 5.74 -3.00 -0.04
CA LEU A 34 6.80 -2.14 0.46
C LEU A 34 6.41 -0.66 0.32
N CYS A 35 5.76 -0.30 -0.79
CA CYS A 35 5.44 1.07 -1.15
C CYS A 35 4.09 1.59 -0.64
N HIS A 36 3.17 0.73 -0.19
CA HIS A 36 1.76 1.09 0.00
C HIS A 36 1.45 2.21 1.02
N ASP A 37 2.43 2.62 1.84
CA ASP A 37 2.32 3.69 2.85
C ASP A 37 3.46 4.72 2.72
N LEU A 38 4.06 4.87 1.53
CA LEU A 38 5.14 5.85 1.31
C LEU A 38 4.65 7.27 1.56
N ASP A 39 5.44 8.08 2.28
CA ASP A 39 5.07 9.45 2.68
C ASP A 39 3.74 9.54 3.47
N HIS A 40 3.30 8.43 4.11
CA HIS A 40 2.11 8.48 4.97
C HIS A 40 2.36 9.39 6.18
N ARG A 41 1.47 10.36 6.41
CA ARG A 41 1.67 11.49 7.35
C ARG A 41 1.17 11.24 8.77
N GLY A 42 0.78 10.00 9.09
CA GLY A 42 0.25 9.63 10.41
C GLY A 42 -1.20 10.05 10.65
N THR A 43 -1.92 10.45 9.60
CA THR A 43 -3.33 10.87 9.63
C THR A 43 -4.11 10.15 8.54
N ASN A 44 -5.36 9.82 8.82
CA ASN A 44 -6.21 9.09 7.86
C ASN A 44 -6.92 10.02 6.87
N ASN A 45 -7.57 9.44 5.85
CA ASN A 45 -8.31 10.19 4.83
C ASN A 45 -9.39 11.10 5.42
N ALA A 46 -10.11 10.67 6.47
CA ALA A 46 -11.12 11.50 7.12
C ALA A 46 -10.52 12.78 7.74
N PHE A 47 -9.31 12.71 8.30
CA PHE A 47 -8.57 13.88 8.76
C PHE A 47 -8.18 14.78 7.58
N GLN A 48 -7.66 14.21 6.49
CA GLN A 48 -7.27 14.98 5.31
C GLN A 48 -8.43 15.75 4.69
N THR A 49 -9.62 15.13 4.62
CA THR A 49 -10.85 15.78 4.15
C THR A 49 -11.32 16.87 5.10
N LYS A 50 -11.36 16.59 6.41
CA LYS A 50 -11.85 17.55 7.42
C LYS A 50 -10.96 18.79 7.56
N THR A 51 -9.66 18.64 7.29
CA THR A 51 -8.70 19.74 7.34
C THR A 51 -8.50 20.41 5.99
N GLU A 52 -9.24 19.99 4.95
CA GLU A 52 -9.12 20.50 3.58
C GLU A 52 -7.65 20.52 3.10
N SER A 53 -6.92 19.46 3.44
CA SER A 53 -5.51 19.36 3.08
C SER A 53 -5.31 19.47 1.55
N PRO A 54 -4.14 19.95 1.09
CA PRO A 54 -3.86 20.02 -0.35
C PRO A 54 -4.04 18.67 -1.07
N LEU A 55 -3.72 17.56 -0.39
CA LEU A 55 -3.93 16.22 -0.92
C LEU A 55 -5.42 15.88 -1.07
N ALA A 56 -6.26 16.26 -0.11
CA ALA A 56 -7.70 16.03 -0.18
C ALA A 56 -8.39 16.87 -1.27
N ILE A 57 -7.81 18.00 -1.64
CA ILE A 57 -8.27 18.80 -2.79
C ILE A 57 -7.87 18.13 -4.10
N LEU A 58 -6.65 17.56 -4.17
CA LEU A 58 -6.12 16.92 -5.37
C LEU A 58 -6.78 15.55 -5.65
N TYR A 59 -7.03 14.77 -4.60
CA TYR A 59 -7.59 13.42 -4.71
C TYR A 59 -8.97 13.33 -4.07
N THR A 60 -9.98 12.99 -4.87
CA THR A 60 -11.39 12.97 -4.46
C THR A 60 -11.79 11.75 -3.65
N THR A 61 -11.07 10.63 -3.78
CA THR A 61 -11.29 9.39 -3.03
C THR A 61 -9.94 8.79 -2.66
N SER A 62 -9.88 8.04 -1.56
CA SER A 62 -8.67 7.33 -1.12
C SER A 62 -7.40 8.20 -1.19
N THR A 63 -7.46 9.39 -0.59
CA THR A 63 -6.50 10.47 -0.76
C THR A 63 -5.06 10.06 -0.48
N MET A 64 -4.83 9.36 0.63
CA MET A 64 -3.50 8.89 0.99
C MET A 64 -3.05 7.76 0.07
N GLU A 65 -3.95 6.81 -0.25
CA GLU A 65 -3.61 5.68 -1.11
C GLU A 65 -3.24 6.11 -2.54
N HIS A 66 -3.91 7.14 -3.09
CA HIS A 66 -3.52 7.74 -4.37
C HIS A 66 -2.26 8.61 -4.29
N HIS A 67 -1.90 9.10 -3.10
CA HIS A 67 -0.65 9.84 -2.93
C HIS A 67 0.56 8.89 -2.89
N HIS A 68 0.35 7.66 -2.41
CA HIS A 68 1.41 6.66 -2.32
C HIS A 68 1.80 6.04 -3.69
N PHE A 69 0.97 6.19 -4.74
CA PHE A 69 1.12 5.55 -6.06
C PHE A 69 0.81 6.51 -7.22
#